data_AF-A0A2S0UFW2-F1
#
_entry.id   AF-A0A2S0UFW2-F1
#
_cell.length_a   1.000
_cell.length_b   1.000
_cell.length_c   1.000
_cell.angle_alpha   90.00
_cell.angle_beta   90.00
_cell.angle_gamma   90.00
#
_symmetry.space_group_name_H-M   'P 1'
#
loop_
_entity.id
_entity.type
_entity.pdbx_description
1 polymer ?
#
loop_
_entity_poly.entity_id
_entity_poly.type
_entity_poly.pdbx_seq_one_letter_code
_entity_poly.pdbx_strand_id
1 'polypeptide(L)'
;MKIRWTSIAWSAAYLLLFLSMGTPLIVITAFFMLLPGVVLYTMLSTQSFLWHVVPVLAIVSILLGPTFILLAIFFLIPSMLMGYMYKKRAAAFRTVAVGAAAILIEFLVMLFVSTTLFGFDIASTIEDTITKTAAPIQGVSGTSLADTLGWSAEAAQEFSSLTVRLIPFTLIICSLIMATVAHALAWPTLGSMGITTPKLAPIREWKLPRSLVWYYIVGLLLSLITGYASQGFLGTILLNLMPMLLFCFMVQTAGFFFFAAHVRKWNPVIPIFLTILLVFFQPLRIIGIIDILFPLREFFTRTRR
;
A
#
# COMPACT_ATOMS: atom_id res chain seq x y z
N MET A 1 34.34 -6.70 15.24
CA MET A 1 33.39 -5.84 14.47
C MET A 1 33.42 -4.44 15.06
N LYS A 2 33.74 -3.38 14.28
CA LYS A 2 33.58 -2.00 14.77
C LYS A 2 32.09 -1.66 14.73
N ILE A 3 31.39 -1.84 15.85
CA ILE A 3 29.98 -1.47 15.98
C ILE A 3 29.90 0.05 15.82
N ARG A 4 29.22 0.51 14.78
CA ARG A 4 28.95 1.94 14.59
C ARG A 4 27.72 2.28 15.44
N TRP A 5 27.79 3.33 16.25
CA TRP A 5 26.66 3.82 17.08
C TRP A 5 25.34 3.91 16.31
N THR A 6 25.41 4.19 15.01
CA THR A 6 24.26 4.22 14.10
C THR A 6 23.52 2.88 14.01
N SER A 7 24.19 1.73 13.98
CA SER A 7 23.50 0.43 13.89
C SER A 7 22.78 0.07 15.19
N ILE A 8 23.35 0.43 16.35
CA ILE A 8 22.68 0.29 17.65
C ILE A 8 21.42 1.16 17.69
N ALA A 9 21.53 2.42 17.27
CA ALA A 9 20.39 3.34 17.24
C ALA A 9 19.23 2.83 16.37
N TRP A 10 19.53 2.26 15.19
CA TRP A 10 18.51 1.64 14.35
C TRP A 10 17.92 0.36 14.93
N SER A 11 18.68 -0.41 15.71
CA SER A 11 18.16 -1.58 16.41
C SER A 11 17.20 -1.18 17.53
N ALA A 12 17.54 -0.12 18.27
CA ALA A 12 16.67 0.46 19.28
C ALA A 12 15.40 1.04 18.65
N ALA A 13 15.51 1.77 17.52
CA ALA A 13 14.36 2.24 16.77
C ALA A 13 13.47 1.08 16.30
N TYR A 14 14.07 -0.03 15.85
CA TYR A 14 13.32 -1.20 15.42
C TYR A 14 12.55 -1.83 16.59
N LEU A 15 13.20 -1.99 17.74
CA LEU A 15 12.56 -2.47 18.97
C LEU A 15 11.38 -1.58 19.36
N LEU A 16 11.55 -0.25 19.35
CA LEU A 16 10.48 0.68 19.70
C LEU A 16 9.29 0.58 18.74
N LEU A 17 9.52 0.42 17.44
CA LEU A 17 8.43 0.21 16.47
C LEU A 17 7.72 -1.14 16.70
N PHE A 18 8.43 -2.21 17.06
CA PHE A 18 7.78 -3.46 17.43
C PHE A 18 6.92 -3.29 18.68
N LEU A 19 7.43 -2.60 19.70
CA LEU A 19 6.67 -2.35 20.93
C LEU A 19 5.44 -1.48 20.67
N SER A 20 5.51 -0.50 19.75
CA SER A 20 4.35 0.33 19.41
C SER A 20 3.27 -0.42 18.62
N MET A 21 3.59 -1.58 18.00
CA MET A 21 2.56 -2.44 17.39
C MET A 21 1.56 -3.00 18.42
N GLY A 22 1.94 -3.09 19.70
CA GLY A 22 1.03 -3.48 20.79
C GLY A 22 0.06 -2.37 21.23
N THR A 23 0.08 -1.22 20.57
CA THR A 23 -0.75 -0.05 20.90
C THR A 23 -1.76 0.25 19.79
N PRO A 24 -2.75 1.15 20.01
CA PRO A 24 -3.67 1.59 18.96
C PRO A 24 -3.00 2.26 17.74
N LEU A 25 -1.70 2.59 17.82
CA LEU A 25 -0.92 3.18 16.72
C LEU A 25 -0.43 2.15 15.69
N ILE A 26 -0.93 0.91 15.72
CA ILE A 26 -0.49 -0.20 14.87
C ILE A 26 -0.49 0.14 13.37
N VAL A 27 -1.54 0.82 12.88
CA VAL A 27 -1.69 1.15 11.46
C VAL A 27 -0.60 2.12 11.01
N ILE A 28 -0.35 3.17 11.79
CA ILE A 28 0.68 4.15 11.49
C ILE A 28 2.06 3.49 11.57
N THR A 29 2.29 2.72 12.64
CA THR A 29 3.55 2.00 12.87
C THR A 29 3.91 1.06 11.71
N ALA A 30 2.91 0.37 11.13
CA ALA A 30 3.11 -0.58 10.04
C ALA A 30 3.81 0.07 8.82
N PHE A 31 3.51 1.33 8.51
CA PHE A 31 4.14 2.05 7.39
C PHE A 31 5.62 2.36 7.62
N PHE A 32 6.07 2.47 8.87
CA PHE A 32 7.47 2.72 9.22
C PHE A 32 8.25 1.43 9.48
N MET A 33 7.57 0.30 9.57
CA MET A 33 8.14 -0.93 10.12
C MET A 33 9.26 -1.54 9.27
N LEU A 34 9.19 -1.35 7.96
CA LEU A 34 10.23 -1.81 7.05
C LEU A 34 11.52 -0.99 7.16
N LEU A 35 11.43 0.28 7.59
CA LEU A 35 12.55 1.22 7.49
C LEU A 35 13.78 0.76 8.30
N PRO A 36 13.70 0.41 9.60
CA PRO A 36 14.87 -0.03 10.34
C PRO A 36 15.50 -1.30 9.77
N GLY A 37 14.66 -2.25 9.35
CA GLY A 37 15.12 -3.49 8.73
C GLY A 37 15.89 -3.22 7.43
N VAL A 38 15.34 -2.39 6.54
CA VAL A 38 15.98 -1.99 5.28
C VAL A 38 17.32 -1.30 5.54
N VAL A 39 17.36 -0.36 6.48
CA VAL A 39 18.57 0.41 6.81
C VAL A 39 19.65 -0.49 7.39
N LEU A 40 19.32 -1.26 8.44
CA LEU A 40 20.24 -2.20 9.07
C LEU A 40 20.78 -3.21 8.07
N TYR A 41 19.91 -3.81 7.26
CA TYR A 41 20.34 -4.80 6.27
C TYR A 41 21.21 -4.18 5.18
N THR A 42 20.96 -2.93 4.78
CA THR A 42 21.81 -2.25 3.78
C THR A 42 23.21 -1.94 4.33
N MET A 43 23.29 -1.49 5.59
CA MET A 43 24.54 -1.05 6.24
C MET A 43 25.47 -2.20 6.66
N LEU A 44 24.92 -3.36 6.99
CA LEU A 44 25.64 -4.43 7.69
C LEU A 44 25.85 -5.66 6.80
N SER A 45 26.80 -6.53 7.14
CA SER A 45 26.82 -7.89 6.57
C SER A 45 25.62 -8.69 7.08
N THR A 46 25.22 -9.77 6.38
CA THR A 46 24.08 -10.60 6.81
C THR A 46 24.27 -11.16 8.22
N GLN A 47 25.48 -11.60 8.57
CA GLN A 47 25.80 -12.06 9.92
C GLN A 47 25.66 -10.93 10.96
N SER A 48 26.20 -9.74 10.66
CA SER A 48 26.10 -8.59 11.57
C SER A 48 24.66 -8.10 11.71
N PHE A 49 23.84 -8.19 10.67
CA PHE A 49 22.42 -7.88 10.74
C PHE A 49 21.68 -8.79 11.72
N LEU A 50 21.95 -10.10 11.69
CA LEU A 50 21.33 -11.06 12.63
C LEU A 50 21.68 -10.75 14.08
N TRP A 51 22.93 -10.32 14.37
CA TRP A 51 23.33 -9.90 15.71
C TRP A 51 22.55 -8.69 16.24
N HIS A 52 21.96 -7.88 15.36
CA HIS A 52 21.11 -6.75 15.75
C HIS A 52 19.62 -7.14 15.83
N VAL A 53 19.14 -7.98 14.91
CA VAL A 53 17.71 -8.36 14.84
C VAL A 53 17.34 -9.42 15.87
N VAL A 54 18.15 -10.45 16.08
CA VAL A 54 17.81 -11.56 17.00
C VAL A 54 17.53 -11.07 18.43
N PRO A 55 18.35 -10.19 19.03
CA PRO A 55 18.03 -9.63 20.35
C PRO A 55 16.73 -8.83 20.36
N VAL A 56 16.46 -8.05 19.31
CA VAL A 56 15.20 -7.31 19.19
C VAL A 56 14.01 -8.27 19.18
N LEU A 57 14.07 -9.34 18.38
CA LEU A 57 13.01 -10.36 18.35
C LEU A 57 12.82 -11.09 19.67
N ALA A 58 13.92 -11.42 20.36
CA ALA A 58 13.86 -12.07 21.67
C ALA A 58 13.16 -11.18 22.70
N ILE A 59 13.51 -9.89 22.75
CA ILE A 59 12.88 -8.93 23.65
C ILE A 59 11.39 -8.77 23.31
N VAL A 60 11.05 -8.62 22.03
CA VAL A 60 9.67 -8.49 21.56
C VAL A 60 8.85 -9.73 21.93
N SER A 61 9.41 -10.93 21.75
CA SER A 61 8.75 -12.19 22.10
C SER A 61 8.51 -12.32 23.60
N ILE A 62 9.42 -11.84 24.45
CA ILE A 62 9.27 -11.89 25.91
C ILE A 62 8.20 -10.90 26.38
N LEU A 63 8.17 -9.70 25.79
CA LEU A 63 7.29 -8.62 26.25
C LEU A 63 5.87 -8.67 25.67
N LEU A 64 5.73 -9.02 24.38
CA LEU A 64 4.44 -9.04 23.67
C LEU A 64 3.92 -10.45 23.39
N GLY A 65 4.75 -11.47 23.59
CA GLY A 65 4.42 -12.87 23.35
C GLY A 65 4.98 -13.43 22.04
N PRO A 66 5.03 -14.77 21.90
CA PRO A 66 5.71 -15.45 20.80
C PRO A 66 5.04 -15.25 19.43
N THR A 67 3.75 -14.90 19.38
CA THR A 67 3.02 -14.63 18.14
C THR A 67 3.57 -13.41 17.38
N PHE A 68 4.15 -12.44 18.09
CA PHE A 68 4.79 -11.27 17.47
C PHE A 68 6.04 -11.62 16.66
N ILE A 69 6.63 -12.81 16.84
CA ILE A 69 7.72 -13.29 15.99
C ILE A 69 7.23 -13.47 14.55
N LEU A 70 6.02 -13.99 14.34
CA LEU A 70 5.45 -14.15 12.99
C LEU A 70 5.26 -12.79 12.30
N LEU A 71 4.74 -11.81 13.05
CA LEU A 71 4.61 -10.44 12.58
C LEU A 71 5.96 -9.81 12.25
N ALA A 72 6.99 -10.12 13.06
CA ALA A 72 8.34 -9.63 12.79
C ALA A 72 8.95 -10.24 11.54
N ILE A 73 8.78 -11.54 11.32
CA ILE A 73 9.24 -12.23 10.11
C ILE A 73 8.61 -11.59 8.86
N PHE A 74 7.30 -11.32 8.90
CA PHE A 74 6.57 -10.64 7.83
C PHE A 74 7.20 -9.29 7.43
N PHE A 75 7.68 -8.49 8.39
CA PHE A 75 8.34 -7.23 8.04
C PHE A 75 9.82 -7.38 7.69
N LEU A 76 10.49 -8.42 8.20
CA LEU A 76 11.92 -8.65 7.99
C LEU A 76 12.26 -9.07 6.56
N ILE A 77 11.50 -9.98 5.97
CA ILE A 77 11.76 -10.51 4.62
C ILE A 77 11.76 -9.38 3.56
N PRO A 78 10.72 -8.54 3.41
CA PRO A 78 10.72 -7.46 2.42
C PRO A 78 11.79 -6.43 2.74
N SER A 79 12.07 -6.18 4.02
CA SER A 79 13.16 -5.30 4.45
C SER A 79 14.53 -5.78 3.99
N MET A 80 14.80 -7.08 4.14
CA MET A 80 16.05 -7.71 3.68
C MET A 80 16.15 -7.69 2.15
N LEU A 81 15.06 -7.97 1.44
CA LEU A 81 15.04 -7.97 -0.03
C LEU A 81 15.27 -6.56 -0.61
N MET A 82 14.62 -5.54 -0.05
CA MET A 82 14.87 -4.15 -0.43
C MET A 82 16.29 -3.71 -0.06
N GLY A 83 16.78 -4.06 1.12
CA GLY A 83 18.16 -3.78 1.54
C GLY A 83 19.21 -4.46 0.66
N TYR A 84 18.93 -5.68 0.20
CA TYR A 84 19.76 -6.39 -0.78
C TYR A 84 19.80 -5.65 -2.13
N MET A 85 18.66 -5.17 -2.61
CA MET A 85 18.57 -4.38 -3.84
C MET A 85 19.36 -3.06 -3.72
N TYR A 86 19.35 -2.40 -2.56
CA TYR A 86 20.20 -1.22 -2.32
C TYR A 86 21.69 -1.55 -2.33
N LYS A 87 22.12 -2.65 -1.69
CA LYS A 87 23.52 -3.13 -1.76
C LYS A 87 23.98 -3.39 -3.20
N LYS A 88 23.07 -3.89 -4.05
CA LYS A 88 23.31 -4.13 -5.48
C LYS A 88 23.15 -2.88 -6.36
N ARG A 89 22.84 -1.71 -5.77
CA ARG A 89 22.56 -0.45 -6.49
C ARG A 89 21.50 -0.62 -7.58
N ALA A 90 20.51 -1.48 -7.34
CA ALA A 90 19.41 -1.70 -8.26
C ALA A 90 18.57 -0.43 -8.42
N ALA A 91 17.99 -0.23 -9.62
CA ALA A 91 17.14 0.91 -9.90
C ALA A 91 16.00 1.04 -8.87
N ALA A 92 15.66 2.28 -8.50
CA ALA A 92 14.70 2.57 -7.44
C ALA A 92 13.34 1.89 -7.65
N PHE A 93 12.82 1.92 -8.88
CA PHE A 93 11.57 1.23 -9.25
C PHE A 93 11.67 -0.28 -9.02
N ARG A 94 12.81 -0.91 -9.36
CA ARG A 94 13.03 -2.34 -9.13
C ARG A 94 13.05 -2.67 -7.64
N THR A 95 13.66 -1.81 -6.82
CA THR A 95 13.67 -1.97 -5.36
C THR A 95 12.27 -1.93 -4.77
N VAL A 96 11.43 -0.96 -5.18
CA VAL A 96 10.03 -0.87 -4.76
C VAL A 96 9.22 -2.07 -5.23
N ALA A 97 9.37 -2.47 -6.50
CA ALA A 97 8.65 -3.61 -7.07
C ALA A 97 8.97 -4.92 -6.35
N VAL A 98 10.25 -5.15 -6.00
CA VAL A 98 10.67 -6.32 -5.22
C VAL A 98 10.08 -6.30 -3.81
N GLY A 99 10.10 -5.14 -3.14
CA GLY A 99 9.47 -4.99 -1.83
C GLY A 99 7.97 -5.25 -1.87
N ALA A 100 7.26 -4.65 -2.84
CA ALA A 100 5.82 -4.82 -3.00
C ALA A 100 5.45 -6.28 -3.34
N ALA A 101 6.24 -6.94 -4.19
CA ALA A 101 6.05 -8.35 -4.52
C ALA A 101 6.27 -9.26 -3.32
N ALA A 102 7.32 -9.01 -2.52
CA ALA A 102 7.60 -9.77 -1.31
C ALA A 102 6.43 -9.67 -0.31
N ILE A 103 6.00 -8.47 0.01
CA ILE A 103 4.86 -8.24 0.91
C ILE A 103 3.59 -8.90 0.36
N LEU A 104 3.32 -8.78 -0.95
CA LEU A 104 2.14 -9.41 -1.55
C LEU A 104 2.18 -10.93 -1.42
N ILE A 105 3.32 -11.55 -1.69
CA ILE A 105 3.52 -12.99 -1.51
C ILE A 105 3.30 -13.37 -0.04
N GLU A 106 3.83 -12.59 0.90
CA GLU A 106 3.63 -12.84 2.33
C GLU A 106 2.18 -12.71 2.76
N PHE A 107 1.43 -11.74 2.22
CA PHE A 107 -0.01 -11.66 2.46
C PHE A 107 -0.73 -12.92 1.97
N LEU A 108 -0.41 -13.40 0.76
CA LEU A 108 -1.00 -14.61 0.21
C LEU A 108 -0.64 -15.86 1.03
N VAL A 109 0.63 -15.98 1.45
CA VAL A 109 1.09 -17.06 2.33
C VAL A 109 0.39 -16.98 3.68
N MET A 110 0.24 -15.79 4.26
CA MET A 110 -0.44 -15.60 5.52
C MET A 110 -1.91 -16.01 5.44
N LEU A 111 -2.64 -15.61 4.38
CA LEU A 111 -4.01 -16.06 4.15
C LEU A 111 -4.09 -17.59 4.02
N PHE A 112 -3.21 -18.18 3.20
CA PHE A 112 -3.18 -19.63 2.99
C PHE A 112 -2.90 -20.39 4.30
N VAL A 113 -1.88 -19.98 5.05
CA VAL A 113 -1.50 -20.58 6.34
C VAL A 113 -2.62 -20.41 7.36
N SER A 114 -3.24 -19.23 7.43
CA SER A 114 -4.36 -18.93 8.33
C SER A 114 -5.54 -19.88 8.10
N THR A 115 -5.93 -20.07 6.84
CA THR A 115 -7.08 -20.93 6.51
C THR A 115 -6.75 -22.41 6.66
N THR A 116 -5.57 -22.86 6.22
CA THR A 116 -5.23 -24.29 6.19
C THR A 116 -4.75 -24.85 7.53
N LEU A 117 -3.95 -24.11 8.29
CA LEU A 117 -3.37 -24.60 9.54
C LEU A 117 -4.19 -24.22 10.77
N PHE A 118 -4.84 -23.06 10.74
CA PHE A 118 -5.58 -22.53 11.90
C PHE A 118 -7.10 -22.60 11.72
N GLY A 119 -7.60 -23.03 10.55
CA GLY A 119 -9.03 -23.05 10.24
C GLY A 119 -9.66 -21.66 10.22
N PHE A 120 -8.84 -20.60 10.16
CA PHE A 120 -9.31 -19.22 10.15
C PHE A 120 -9.48 -18.77 8.71
N ASP A 121 -10.73 -18.72 8.27
CA ASP A 121 -11.10 -18.10 7.00
C ASP A 121 -11.48 -16.63 7.22
N ILE A 122 -10.78 -15.75 6.50
CA ILE A 122 -11.03 -14.32 6.57
C ILE A 122 -12.39 -13.96 5.96
N ALA A 123 -12.84 -14.72 4.95
CA ALA A 123 -14.12 -14.48 4.31
C ALA A 123 -15.27 -14.74 5.28
N SER A 124 -15.28 -15.92 5.92
CA SER A 124 -16.27 -16.24 6.95
C SER A 124 -16.22 -15.27 8.14
N THR A 125 -15.03 -14.81 8.54
CA THR A 125 -14.87 -13.85 9.64
C THR A 125 -15.49 -12.49 9.31
N ILE A 126 -15.31 -12.02 8.07
CA ILE A 126 -15.92 -10.77 7.60
C ILE A 126 -17.45 -10.90 7.57
N GLU A 127 -17.97 -12.01 7.03
CA GLU A 127 -19.40 -12.31 7.00
C GLU A 127 -20.03 -12.35 8.40
N ASP A 128 -19.39 -13.07 9.32
CA ASP A 128 -19.82 -13.16 10.72
C ASP A 128 -19.83 -11.80 11.41
N THR A 129 -18.78 -11.00 11.19
CA THR A 129 -18.63 -9.68 11.83
C THR A 129 -19.68 -8.71 11.34
N ILE A 130 -19.91 -8.65 10.03
CA ILE A 130 -20.91 -7.76 9.42
C ILE A 130 -22.31 -8.17 9.88
N THR A 131 -22.63 -9.48 9.85
CA THR A 131 -23.93 -10.00 10.30
C THR A 131 -24.19 -9.69 11.78
N LYS A 132 -23.21 -9.92 12.66
CA LYS A 132 -23.31 -9.63 14.10
C LYS A 132 -23.46 -8.13 14.39
N THR A 133 -22.82 -7.29 13.58
CA THR A 133 -22.90 -5.82 13.71
C THR A 133 -24.22 -5.27 13.15
N ALA A 134 -24.85 -5.96 12.19
CA ALA A 134 -26.15 -5.60 11.63
C ALA A 134 -27.33 -5.99 12.57
N ALA A 135 -27.18 -7.02 13.40
CA ALA A 135 -28.28 -7.54 14.24
C ALA A 135 -28.89 -6.50 15.22
N PRO A 136 -28.12 -5.66 15.94
CA PRO A 136 -28.68 -4.64 16.84
C PRO A 136 -29.46 -3.54 16.11
N ILE A 137 -29.11 -3.28 14.84
CA ILE A 137 -29.74 -2.26 14.00
C ILE A 137 -31.15 -2.71 13.57
N GLN A 138 -31.37 -4.03 13.45
CA GLN A 138 -32.66 -4.64 13.09
C GLN A 138 -33.59 -4.84 14.30
N GLY A 139 -33.05 -4.90 15.53
CA GLY A 139 -33.81 -5.18 16.76
C GLY A 139 -34.55 -3.99 17.37
N VAL A 140 -34.38 -2.78 16.86
CA VAL A 140 -35.09 -1.58 17.36
C VAL A 140 -36.42 -1.44 16.61
N SER A 141 -37.46 -2.05 17.17
CA SER A 141 -38.84 -2.02 16.69
C SER A 141 -39.46 -0.61 16.81
N GLY A 142 -39.42 0.14 15.72
CA GLY A 142 -40.09 1.43 15.55
C GLY A 142 -39.33 2.29 14.55
N THR A 143 -39.76 2.28 13.27
CA THR A 143 -39.10 2.95 12.12
C THR A 143 -37.58 2.93 12.27
N SER A 144 -37.00 1.74 12.11
CA SER A 144 -35.61 1.53 12.48
C SER A 144 -34.71 2.48 11.69
N LEU A 145 -33.66 2.99 12.33
CA LEU A 145 -32.60 3.70 11.63
C LEU A 145 -32.06 2.85 10.45
N ALA A 146 -32.18 1.51 10.54
CA ALA A 146 -31.92 0.56 9.45
C ALA A 146 -32.76 0.83 8.20
N ASP A 147 -34.08 0.97 8.34
CA ASP A 147 -34.98 1.21 7.21
C ASP A 147 -34.70 2.58 6.57
N THR A 148 -34.36 3.57 7.39
CA THR A 148 -33.97 4.91 6.92
C THR A 148 -32.61 4.90 6.21
N LEU A 149 -31.69 4.03 6.62
CA LEU A 149 -30.35 3.86 6.03
C LEU A 149 -30.30 2.79 4.92
N GLY A 150 -31.42 2.12 4.62
CA GLY A 150 -31.46 1.01 3.65
C GLY A 150 -30.63 -0.22 4.06
N TRP A 151 -30.39 -0.41 5.36
CA TRP A 151 -29.54 -1.47 5.89
C TRP A 151 -30.35 -2.73 6.23
N SER A 152 -30.57 -3.59 5.22
CA SER A 152 -31.24 -4.90 5.38
C SER A 152 -30.23 -6.06 5.56
N ALA A 153 -30.73 -7.26 5.87
CA ALA A 153 -29.90 -8.47 5.91
C ALA A 153 -29.25 -8.77 4.55
N GLU A 154 -29.99 -8.53 3.46
CA GLU A 154 -29.50 -8.68 2.09
C GLU A 154 -28.40 -7.66 1.77
N ALA A 155 -28.59 -6.40 2.19
CA ALA A 155 -27.57 -5.35 2.03
C ALA A 155 -26.28 -5.68 2.80
N ALA A 156 -26.41 -6.22 4.02
CA ALA A 156 -25.28 -6.68 4.82
C ALA A 156 -24.52 -7.85 4.13
N GLN A 157 -25.25 -8.81 3.58
CA GLN A 157 -24.65 -9.93 2.85
C GLN A 157 -23.95 -9.47 1.55
N GLU A 158 -24.56 -8.55 0.80
CA GLU A 158 -23.96 -7.97 -0.39
C GLU A 158 -22.68 -7.20 -0.04
N PHE A 159 -22.73 -6.36 1.01
CA PHE A 159 -21.57 -5.62 1.49
C PHE A 159 -20.42 -6.54 1.92
N SER A 160 -20.74 -7.63 2.62
CA SER A 160 -19.74 -8.65 2.97
C SER A 160 -19.12 -9.30 1.74
N SER A 161 -19.96 -9.76 0.80
CA SER A 161 -19.51 -10.36 -0.46
C SER A 161 -18.59 -9.41 -1.23
N LEU A 162 -18.95 -8.13 -1.34
CA LEU A 162 -18.11 -7.11 -1.98
C LEU A 162 -16.78 -6.92 -1.26
N THR A 163 -16.81 -6.87 0.08
CA THR A 163 -15.60 -6.70 0.91
C THR A 163 -14.62 -7.85 0.70
N VAL A 164 -15.11 -9.09 0.77
CA VAL A 164 -14.29 -10.30 0.54
C VAL A 164 -13.70 -10.29 -0.87
N ARG A 165 -14.51 -9.96 -1.88
CA ARG A 165 -14.06 -9.92 -3.28
C ARG A 165 -13.06 -8.80 -3.56
N LEU A 166 -12.96 -7.76 -2.72
CA LEU A 166 -11.99 -6.66 -2.81
C LEU A 166 -10.68 -6.93 -2.05
N ILE A 167 -10.56 -8.05 -1.34
CA ILE A 167 -9.31 -8.44 -0.66
C ILE A 167 -8.12 -8.41 -1.62
N PRO A 168 -8.15 -9.02 -2.83
CA PRO A 168 -6.98 -9.05 -3.71
C PRO A 168 -6.48 -7.65 -4.10
N PHE A 169 -7.39 -6.74 -4.48
CA PHE A 169 -7.07 -5.34 -4.75
C PHE A 169 -6.43 -4.67 -3.53
N THR A 170 -7.01 -4.88 -2.35
CA THR A 170 -6.51 -4.29 -1.10
C THR A 170 -5.08 -4.75 -0.81
N LEU A 171 -4.79 -6.05 -0.94
CA LEU A 171 -3.44 -6.59 -0.74
C LEU A 171 -2.42 -5.98 -1.70
N ILE A 172 -2.76 -5.85 -2.98
CA ILE A 172 -1.89 -5.26 -4.01
C ILE A 172 -1.60 -3.79 -3.71
N ILE A 173 -2.62 -3.00 -3.38
CA ILE A 173 -2.44 -1.58 -3.07
C ILE A 173 -1.67 -1.39 -1.77
N CYS A 174 -2.00 -2.12 -0.72
CA CYS A 174 -1.27 -2.07 0.55
C CYS A 174 0.21 -2.45 0.37
N SER A 175 0.51 -3.49 -0.40
CA SER A 175 1.90 -3.90 -0.64
C SER A 175 2.69 -2.82 -1.39
N LEU A 176 2.07 -2.23 -2.42
CA LEU A 176 2.68 -1.15 -3.20
C LEU A 176 2.91 0.11 -2.34
N ILE A 177 1.92 0.51 -1.55
CA ILE A 177 2.04 1.69 -0.67
C ILE A 177 3.13 1.46 0.37
N MET A 178 3.12 0.32 1.09
CA MET A 178 4.12 0.04 2.12
C MET A 178 5.54 0.00 1.55
N ALA A 179 5.75 -0.66 0.41
CA ALA A 179 7.07 -0.68 -0.24
C ALA A 179 7.51 0.70 -0.74
N THR A 180 6.57 1.52 -1.25
CA THR A 180 6.85 2.88 -1.71
C THR A 180 7.21 3.78 -0.53
N VAL A 181 6.47 3.71 0.58
CA VAL A 181 6.77 4.46 1.81
C VAL A 181 8.13 4.04 2.37
N ALA A 182 8.40 2.73 2.45
CA ALA A 182 9.69 2.21 2.88
C ALA A 182 10.84 2.75 2.03
N HIS A 183 10.69 2.77 0.70
CA HIS A 183 11.69 3.35 -0.19
C HIS A 183 11.85 4.86 -0.01
N ALA A 184 10.73 5.59 0.09
CA ALA A 184 10.71 7.05 0.24
C ALA A 184 11.41 7.50 1.53
N LEU A 185 11.31 6.70 2.60
CA LEU A 185 12.01 6.92 3.86
C LEU A 185 13.46 6.42 3.82
N ALA A 186 13.71 5.24 3.24
CA ALA A 186 15.05 4.63 3.25
C ALA A 186 16.06 5.37 2.37
N TRP A 187 15.66 5.84 1.18
CA TRP A 187 16.55 6.56 0.26
C TRP A 187 17.26 7.76 0.92
N PRO A 188 16.55 8.76 1.50
CA PRO A 188 17.20 9.91 2.10
C PRO A 188 17.98 9.54 3.36
N THR A 189 17.48 8.59 4.15
CA THR A 189 18.14 8.09 5.36
C THR A 189 19.47 7.40 5.05
N LEU A 190 19.53 6.57 4.01
CA LEU A 190 20.77 5.93 3.57
C LEU A 190 21.72 6.95 2.93
N GLY A 191 21.17 7.92 2.19
CA GLY A 191 21.93 9.01 1.59
C GLY A 191 22.64 9.88 2.63
N SER A 192 21.99 10.20 3.76
CA SER A 192 22.61 10.97 4.86
C SER A 192 23.73 10.21 5.56
N MET A 193 23.80 8.89 5.39
CA MET A 193 24.88 8.02 5.90
C MET A 193 25.99 7.80 4.88
N GLY A 194 25.96 8.49 3.73
CA GLY A 194 26.94 8.35 2.66
C GLY A 194 26.76 7.12 1.78
N ILE A 195 25.63 6.41 1.88
CA ILE A 195 25.33 5.24 1.05
C ILE A 195 24.62 5.71 -0.22
N THR A 196 25.26 5.49 -1.37
CA THR A 196 24.69 5.85 -2.67
C THR A 196 23.53 4.92 -3.03
N THR A 197 22.32 5.47 -2.96
CA THR A 197 21.08 4.76 -3.30
C THR A 197 20.39 5.42 -4.48
N PRO A 198 19.91 4.64 -5.47
CA PRO A 198 19.16 5.18 -6.59
C PRO A 198 17.87 5.86 -6.11
N LYS A 199 17.64 7.09 -6.57
CA LYS A 199 16.43 7.87 -6.29
C LYS A 199 15.35 7.52 -7.31
N LEU A 200 14.08 7.46 -6.88
CA LEU A 200 12.96 7.45 -7.83
C LEU A 200 12.98 8.73 -8.68
N ALA A 201 12.59 8.60 -9.95
CA ALA A 201 12.34 9.78 -10.77
C ALA A 201 11.33 10.69 -10.04
N PRO A 202 11.45 12.02 -10.12
CA PRO A 202 10.46 12.93 -9.57
C PRO A 202 9.04 12.58 -10.05
N ILE A 203 8.04 12.69 -9.17
CA ILE A 203 6.63 12.36 -9.49
C ILE A 203 6.14 13.10 -10.74
N ARG A 204 6.58 14.35 -10.94
CA ARG A 204 6.30 15.16 -12.14
C ARG A 204 6.76 14.56 -13.48
N GLU A 205 7.69 13.60 -13.45
CA GLU A 205 8.24 12.93 -14.64
C GLU A 205 7.56 11.58 -14.89
N TRP A 206 6.75 11.10 -13.95
CA TRP A 206 6.06 9.82 -14.09
C TRP A 206 5.05 9.90 -15.23
N LYS A 207 5.10 8.90 -16.12
CA LYS A 207 4.15 8.70 -17.21
C LYS A 207 3.81 7.22 -17.30
N LEU A 208 2.53 6.91 -17.10
CA LEU A 208 2.00 5.57 -17.28
C LEU A 208 1.79 5.23 -18.76
N PRO A 209 1.86 3.93 -19.13
CA PRO A 209 1.69 3.51 -20.50
C PRO A 209 0.25 3.69 -20.97
N ARG A 210 0.09 4.06 -22.26
CA ARG A 210 -1.22 4.24 -22.90
C ARG A 210 -2.11 3.00 -22.87
N SER A 211 -1.52 1.81 -22.77
CA SER A 211 -2.26 0.54 -22.67
C SER A 211 -3.20 0.49 -21.47
N LEU A 212 -2.90 1.18 -20.35
CA LEU A 212 -3.79 1.21 -19.18
C LEU A 212 -5.17 1.79 -19.50
N VAL A 213 -5.23 2.78 -20.40
CA VAL A 213 -6.50 3.38 -20.81
C VAL A 213 -7.32 2.39 -21.63
N TRP A 214 -6.69 1.58 -22.47
CA TRP A 214 -7.37 0.52 -23.21
C TRP A 214 -7.89 -0.59 -22.30
N TYR A 215 -7.11 -1.03 -21.30
CA TYR A 215 -7.60 -1.97 -20.29
C TYR A 215 -8.80 -1.41 -19.51
N TYR A 216 -8.79 -0.11 -19.24
CA TYR A 216 -9.92 0.55 -18.57
C TYR A 216 -11.17 0.60 -19.46
N ILE A 217 -11.02 0.96 -20.74
CA ILE A 217 -12.14 0.97 -21.70
C ILE A 217 -12.72 -0.44 -21.86
N VAL A 218 -11.87 -1.46 -22.04
CA VAL A 218 -12.33 -2.86 -22.14
C VAL A 218 -13.07 -3.28 -20.87
N GLY A 219 -12.52 -2.97 -19.70
CA GLY A 219 -13.16 -3.28 -18.42
C GLY A 219 -14.50 -2.55 -18.23
N LEU A 220 -14.61 -1.30 -18.68
CA LEU A 220 -15.88 -0.56 -18.69
C LEU A 220 -16.91 -1.21 -19.61
N LEU A 221 -16.54 -1.56 -20.84
CA LEU A 221 -17.43 -2.22 -21.78
C LEU A 221 -17.92 -3.57 -21.23
N LEU A 222 -17.02 -4.37 -20.67
CA LEU A 222 -17.39 -5.62 -20.00
C LEU A 222 -18.34 -5.37 -18.83
N SER A 223 -18.07 -4.36 -18.00
CA SER A 223 -18.92 -4.00 -16.86
C SER A 223 -20.32 -3.55 -17.30
N LEU A 224 -20.45 -2.88 -18.45
CA LEU A 224 -21.75 -2.49 -19.01
C LEU A 224 -22.57 -3.69 -19.48
N ILE A 225 -21.90 -4.71 -20.06
CA ILE A 225 -22.55 -5.92 -20.56
C ILE A 225 -22.97 -6.82 -19.40
N THR A 226 -22.08 -7.03 -18.41
CA THR A 226 -22.30 -7.99 -17.33
C THR A 226 -22.96 -7.38 -16.09
N GLY A 227 -23.03 -6.06 -16.01
CA GLY A 227 -23.25 -5.34 -14.75
C GLY A 227 -21.96 -5.19 -13.95
N TYR A 228 -21.75 -4.00 -13.37
CA TYR A 228 -20.63 -3.73 -12.46
C TYR A 228 -20.81 -4.53 -11.17
N ALA A 229 -19.71 -5.10 -10.65
CA ALA A 229 -19.72 -5.95 -9.45
C ALA A 229 -20.62 -7.19 -9.53
N SER A 230 -21.03 -7.60 -10.74
CA SER A 230 -21.81 -8.83 -10.97
C SER A 230 -21.15 -10.05 -10.33
N GLN A 231 -21.97 -11.02 -9.92
CA GLN A 231 -21.46 -12.22 -9.28
C GLN A 231 -20.67 -13.12 -10.26
N GLY A 232 -19.75 -13.92 -9.73
CA GLY A 232 -18.92 -14.84 -10.52
C GLY A 232 -17.52 -14.32 -10.85
N PHE A 233 -16.77 -15.14 -11.59
CA PHE A 233 -15.33 -14.94 -11.83
C PHE A 233 -15.01 -13.62 -12.55
N LEU A 234 -15.69 -13.35 -13.66
CA LEU A 234 -15.44 -12.15 -14.46
C LEU A 234 -15.77 -10.87 -13.68
N GLY A 235 -16.90 -10.84 -12.97
CA GLY A 235 -17.27 -9.70 -12.13
C GLY A 235 -16.26 -9.47 -11.00
N THR A 236 -15.68 -10.53 -10.42
CA THR A 236 -14.63 -10.39 -9.39
C THR A 236 -13.33 -9.82 -9.98
N ILE A 237 -12.95 -10.24 -11.19
CA ILE A 237 -11.81 -9.63 -11.89
C ILE A 237 -12.06 -8.14 -12.11
N LEU A 238 -13.23 -7.76 -12.64
CA LEU A 238 -13.57 -6.37 -12.90
C LEU A 238 -13.61 -5.53 -11.62
N LEU A 239 -14.16 -6.09 -10.54
CA LEU A 239 -14.25 -5.45 -9.23
C LEU A 239 -12.88 -5.12 -8.62
N ASN A 240 -11.83 -5.87 -8.96
CA ASN A 240 -10.45 -5.57 -8.52
C ASN A 240 -9.66 -4.74 -9.54
N LEU A 241 -9.82 -5.07 -10.83
CA LEU A 241 -9.09 -4.43 -11.94
C LEU A 241 -9.48 -2.96 -12.10
N MET A 242 -10.78 -2.64 -12.04
CA MET A 242 -11.26 -1.26 -12.24
C MET A 242 -10.72 -0.30 -11.18
N PRO A 243 -10.83 -0.59 -9.86
CA PRO A 243 -10.20 0.23 -8.83
C PRO A 243 -8.68 0.34 -8.98
N MET A 244 -8.00 -0.73 -9.41
CA MET A 244 -6.55 -0.71 -9.65
C MET A 244 -6.16 0.26 -10.77
N LEU A 245 -6.89 0.24 -11.89
CA LEU A 245 -6.66 1.19 -13.00
C LEU A 245 -6.99 2.63 -12.59
N LEU A 246 -8.06 2.84 -11.82
CA LEU A 246 -8.40 4.15 -11.27
C LEU A 246 -7.31 4.68 -10.31
N PHE A 247 -6.71 3.81 -9.51
CA PHE A 247 -5.55 4.16 -8.67
C PHE A 247 -4.34 4.56 -9.53
N CYS A 248 -4.06 3.83 -10.61
CA CYS A 248 -3.02 4.21 -11.57
C CYS A 248 -3.28 5.62 -12.16
N PHE A 249 -4.51 5.91 -12.61
CA PHE A 249 -4.85 7.24 -13.13
C PHE A 249 -4.77 8.32 -12.07
N MET A 250 -5.07 8.00 -10.81
CA MET A 250 -4.86 8.90 -9.68
C MET A 250 -3.37 9.26 -9.51
N VAL A 251 -2.47 8.28 -9.56
CA VAL A 251 -1.02 8.53 -9.54
C VAL A 251 -0.58 9.39 -10.72
N GLN A 252 -1.13 9.15 -11.92
CA GLN A 252 -0.86 9.97 -13.09
C GLN A 252 -1.35 11.42 -12.92
N THR A 253 -2.57 11.62 -12.41
CA THR A 253 -3.11 12.96 -12.11
C THR A 253 -2.20 13.70 -11.13
N ALA A 254 -1.76 13.05 -10.06
CA ALA A 254 -0.81 13.65 -9.12
C ALA A 254 0.50 14.05 -9.84
N GLY A 255 1.05 13.14 -10.66
CA GLY A 255 2.19 13.42 -11.55
C GLY A 255 1.99 14.69 -12.39
N PHE A 256 0.82 14.82 -13.00
CA PHE A 256 0.46 16.00 -13.79
C PHE A 256 0.37 17.28 -12.95
N PHE A 257 -0.20 17.25 -11.74
CA PHE A 257 -0.25 18.42 -10.87
C PHE A 257 1.15 18.92 -10.48
N PHE A 258 2.05 18.01 -10.10
CA PHE A 258 3.45 18.36 -9.81
C PHE A 258 4.19 18.87 -11.05
N PHE A 259 3.88 18.34 -12.24
CA PHE A 259 4.42 18.85 -13.50
C PHE A 259 3.94 20.27 -13.80
N ALA A 260 2.63 20.51 -13.75
CA ALA A 260 2.03 21.81 -14.03
C ALA A 260 2.55 22.88 -13.05
N ALA A 261 2.60 22.55 -11.76
CA ALA A 261 3.16 23.41 -10.73
C ALA A 261 4.63 23.77 -11.00
N HIS A 262 5.43 22.79 -11.44
CA HIS A 262 6.84 23.04 -11.76
C HIS A 262 7.01 23.97 -12.96
N VAL A 263 6.31 23.72 -14.06
CA VAL A 263 6.42 24.53 -15.29
C VAL A 263 5.90 25.95 -15.07
N ARG A 264 4.79 26.10 -14.33
CA ARG A 264 4.16 27.39 -14.04
C ARG A 264 4.75 28.09 -12.81
N LYS A 265 5.76 27.51 -12.14
CA LYS A 265 6.36 28.02 -10.90
C LYS A 265 5.33 28.30 -9.79
N TRP A 266 4.35 27.43 -9.64
CA TRP A 266 3.39 27.51 -8.54
C TRP A 266 4.07 27.22 -7.20
N ASN A 267 3.49 27.72 -6.11
CA ASN A 267 3.91 27.36 -4.75
C ASN A 267 3.82 25.83 -4.58
N PRO A 268 4.87 25.14 -4.07
CA PRO A 268 4.88 23.69 -3.85
C PRO A 268 3.71 23.14 -3.01
N VAL A 269 3.05 23.99 -2.20
CA VAL A 269 1.86 23.61 -1.44
C VAL A 269 0.66 23.31 -2.35
N ILE A 270 0.54 23.99 -3.50
CA ILE A 270 -0.58 23.83 -4.43
C ILE A 270 -0.69 22.39 -4.98
N PRO A 271 0.35 21.79 -5.60
CA PRO A 271 0.23 20.42 -6.08
C PRO A 271 0.01 19.39 -4.96
N ILE A 272 0.50 19.65 -3.73
CA ILE A 272 0.22 18.81 -2.57
C ILE A 272 -1.27 18.88 -2.21
N PHE A 273 -1.82 20.08 -2.09
CA PHE A 273 -3.24 20.28 -1.80
C PHE A 273 -4.14 19.66 -2.88
N LEU A 274 -3.82 19.84 -4.16
CA LEU A 274 -4.55 19.20 -5.26
C LEU A 274 -4.47 17.67 -5.22
N THR A 275 -3.31 17.12 -4.81
CA THR A 275 -3.14 15.66 -4.66
C THR A 275 -3.95 15.12 -3.48
N ILE A 276 -4.05 15.87 -2.37
CA ILE A 276 -4.93 15.51 -1.24
C ILE A 276 -6.40 15.58 -1.70
N LEU A 277 -6.79 16.66 -2.38
CA LEU A 277 -8.14 16.84 -2.90
C LEU A 277 -8.54 15.73 -3.88
N LEU A 278 -7.60 15.24 -4.70
CA LEU A 278 -7.79 14.13 -5.63
C LEU A 278 -8.22 12.81 -4.94
N VAL A 279 -7.83 12.59 -3.68
CA VAL A 279 -8.28 11.42 -2.91
C VAL A 279 -9.80 11.48 -2.69
N PHE A 280 -10.32 12.65 -2.34
CA PHE A 280 -11.72 12.86 -1.97
C PHE A 280 -12.60 13.19 -3.19
N PHE A 281 -12.06 13.89 -4.18
CA PHE A 281 -12.80 14.35 -5.35
C PHE A 281 -12.50 13.48 -6.58
N GLN A 282 -13.28 12.40 -6.70
CA GLN A 282 -13.17 11.36 -7.74
C GLN A 282 -13.08 11.89 -9.19
N PRO A 283 -13.82 12.95 -9.60
CA PRO A 283 -13.75 13.45 -10.97
C PRO A 283 -12.35 13.90 -11.42
N LEU A 284 -11.46 14.28 -10.50
CA LEU A 284 -10.09 14.69 -10.83
C LEU A 284 -9.25 13.55 -11.43
N ARG A 285 -9.64 12.30 -11.23
CA ARG A 285 -8.95 11.13 -11.81
C ARG A 285 -8.97 11.15 -13.34
N ILE A 286 -9.97 11.80 -13.94
CA ILE A 286 -10.10 11.94 -15.40
C ILE A 286 -8.90 12.70 -15.99
N ILE A 287 -8.32 13.65 -15.24
CA ILE A 287 -7.13 14.42 -15.68
C ILE A 287 -5.98 13.47 -16.03
N GLY A 288 -5.77 12.41 -15.24
CA GLY A 288 -4.73 11.41 -15.48
C GLY A 288 -4.97 10.61 -16.75
N ILE A 289 -6.24 10.28 -17.05
CA ILE A 289 -6.61 9.62 -18.32
C ILE A 289 -6.28 10.54 -19.50
N ILE A 290 -6.68 11.82 -19.41
CA ILE A 290 -6.43 12.81 -20.47
C ILE A 290 -4.91 13.04 -20.64
N ASP A 291 -4.12 13.09 -19.57
CA ASP A 291 -2.65 13.25 -19.61
C ASP A 291 -1.93 12.07 -20.29
N ILE A 292 -2.53 10.88 -20.27
CA ILE A 292 -1.98 9.69 -20.96
C ILE A 292 -2.35 9.69 -22.44
N LEU A 293 -3.62 9.99 -22.75
CA LEU A 293 -4.14 9.96 -24.12
C LEU A 293 -3.64 11.13 -24.96
N PHE A 294 -3.63 12.32 -24.37
CA PHE A 294 -3.28 13.56 -25.04
C PHE A 294 -1.97 14.12 -24.47
N PRO A 295 -1.16 14.82 -25.29
CA PRO A 295 0.08 15.45 -24.82
C PRO A 295 -0.21 16.72 -23.99
N LEU A 296 -1.02 16.61 -22.91
CA LEU A 296 -1.39 17.75 -22.05
C LEU A 296 -0.17 18.55 -21.58
N ARG A 297 0.90 17.84 -21.22
CA ARG A 297 2.16 18.43 -20.76
C ARG A 297 2.81 19.37 -21.77
N GLU A 298 2.67 19.09 -23.07
CA GLU A 298 3.27 19.91 -24.12
C GLU A 298 2.59 21.28 -24.22
N PHE A 299 1.27 21.35 -24.03
CA PHE A 299 0.53 22.62 -24.04
C PHE A 299 0.99 23.58 -22.94
N PHE A 300 1.33 23.05 -21.77
CA PHE A 300 1.85 23.85 -20.65
C PHE A 300 3.27 24.38 -20.91
N THR A 301 4.06 23.68 -21.72
CA THR A 301 5.41 24.13 -22.10
C THR A 301 5.40 25.13 -23.27
N ARG A 302 4.41 25.07 -24.16
CA ARG A 302 4.32 25.93 -25.36
C ARG A 302 3.83 27.35 -25.08
N THR A 303 3.13 27.62 -23.97
CA THR A 303 2.65 28.98 -23.61
C THR A 303 3.78 29.98 -23.24
N ARG A 304 5.04 29.67 -23.57
CA ARG A 304 6.24 30.46 -23.28
C ARG A 304 7.08 30.78 -24.52
N ARG A 305 6.54 30.58 -25.72
CA ARG A 305 7.08 31.18 -26.96
C ARG A 305 6.20 32.32 -27.39
#